data_AF-A0AAW2N1B4-F1
#
_entry.id   AF-A0AAW2N1B4-F1
#
_cell.length_a   1.000
_cell.length_b   1.000
_cell.length_c   1.000
_cell.angle_alpha   90.00
_cell.angle_beta   90.00
_cell.angle_gamma   90.00
#
_symmetry.space_group_name_H-M   'P 1'
#
loop_
_entity.id
_entity.type
_entity.pdbx_description
1 polymer ?
#
loop_
_entity_poly.entity_id
_entity_poly.type
_entity_poly.pdbx_seq_one_letter_code
_entity_poly.pdbx_strand_id
1 'polypeptide(L)'
;MSRVKVLDPKPFGGACSAKEQENFLWDMETYFQAARIPEAKKVSITNMYLTGDAKLWWRTRLSDDASANRDKIETWDVLKKELKDQFLPCNTSWLARESLRKLKHAGTVRDYVKEFSSLMLDVRDMPEEDKLFNFLSGLQTWAQTELRC
;
A
#
# COMPACT_ATOMS: atom_id res chain seq x y z
N MET A 1 -17.63 -30.61 -13.02
CA MET A 1 -17.59 -29.25 -12.43
C MET A 1 -16.14 -28.78 -12.41
N SER A 2 -15.80 -27.78 -13.22
CA SER A 2 -14.47 -27.15 -13.23
C SER A 2 -14.25 -26.45 -11.89
N ARG A 3 -13.21 -26.86 -11.13
CA ARG A 3 -12.76 -26.09 -9.97
C ARG A 3 -12.22 -24.77 -10.50
N VAL A 4 -12.87 -23.67 -10.14
CA VAL A 4 -12.33 -22.33 -10.39
C VAL A 4 -10.95 -22.28 -9.74
N LYS A 5 -9.91 -22.09 -10.54
CA LYS A 5 -8.55 -21.94 -10.04
C LYS A 5 -8.47 -20.57 -9.39
N VAL A 6 -8.25 -20.53 -8.08
CA VAL A 6 -8.06 -19.27 -7.36
C VAL A 6 -6.79 -18.61 -7.91
N LEU A 7 -6.86 -17.31 -8.19
CA LEU A 7 -5.69 -16.55 -8.66
C LEU A 7 -4.70 -16.41 -7.50
N ASP A 8 -3.43 -16.73 -7.76
CA ASP A 8 -2.37 -16.59 -6.77
C ASP A 8 -2.05 -15.10 -6.53
N PRO A 9 -1.96 -14.64 -5.27
CA PRO A 9 -1.58 -13.28 -4.95
C PRO A 9 -0.19 -12.92 -5.47
N LYS A 10 0.00 -11.63 -5.80
CA LYS A 10 1.32 -11.13 -6.18
C LYS A 10 2.25 -11.11 -4.96
N PRO A 11 3.54 -11.47 -5.10
CA PRO A 11 4.48 -11.37 -3.99
C PRO A 11 4.71 -9.92 -3.55
N PHE A 12 4.94 -9.72 -2.25
CA PHE A 12 5.26 -8.42 -1.67
C PHE A 12 6.75 -8.30 -1.34
N GLY A 13 7.40 -7.33 -1.96
CA GLY A 13 8.86 -7.12 -1.84
C GLY A 13 9.30 -6.25 -0.68
N GLY A 14 8.38 -5.61 0.05
CA GLY A 14 8.71 -4.63 1.10
C GLY A 14 8.78 -3.18 0.60
N ALA A 15 8.08 -2.86 -0.49
CA ALA A 15 8.01 -1.48 -0.97
C ALA A 15 7.36 -0.56 0.08
N CYS A 16 7.95 0.62 0.28
CA CYS A 16 7.42 1.68 1.15
C CYS A 16 6.28 2.43 0.44
N SER A 17 5.20 1.72 0.10
CA SER A 17 4.04 2.24 -0.64
C SER A 17 2.75 1.71 -0.02
N ALA A 18 1.84 2.62 0.41
CA ALA A 18 0.57 2.20 0.97
C ALA A 18 -0.26 1.44 -0.06
N LYS A 19 -0.25 1.92 -1.30
CA LYS A 19 -0.94 1.28 -2.41
C LYS A 19 -0.48 -0.17 -2.62
N GLU A 20 0.82 -0.43 -2.73
CA GLU A 20 1.30 -1.79 -2.97
C GLU A 20 1.00 -2.71 -1.78
N GLN A 21 1.18 -2.21 -0.57
CA GLN A 21 0.92 -2.99 0.63
C GLN A 21 -0.58 -3.28 0.82
N GLU A 22 -1.45 -2.30 0.61
CA GLU A 22 -2.90 -2.48 0.73
C GLU A 22 -3.43 -3.45 -0.32
N ASN A 23 -2.98 -3.32 -1.57
CA ASN A 23 -3.32 -4.26 -2.63
C ASN A 23 -2.87 -5.68 -2.26
N PHE A 24 -1.64 -5.84 -1.76
CA PHE A 24 -1.15 -7.14 -1.32
C PHE A 24 -2.01 -7.74 -0.20
N LEU A 25 -2.31 -6.97 0.85
CA LEU A 25 -3.14 -7.45 1.96
C LEU A 25 -4.55 -7.81 1.50
N TRP A 26 -5.13 -7.03 0.60
CA TRP A 26 -6.45 -7.28 0.02
C TRP A 26 -6.48 -8.54 -0.84
N ASP A 27 -5.47 -8.72 -1.70
CA ASP A 27 -5.33 -9.90 -2.55
C ASP A 27 -5.17 -11.17 -1.72
N MET A 28 -4.38 -11.12 -0.64
CA MET A 28 -4.21 -12.23 0.31
C MET A 28 -5.52 -12.57 1.03
N GLU A 29 -6.25 -11.57 1.53
CA GLU A 29 -7.55 -11.76 2.19
C GLU A 29 -8.56 -12.41 1.24
N THR A 30 -8.62 -11.92 0.00
CA THR A 30 -9.47 -12.47 -1.06
C THR A 30 -9.10 -13.92 -1.39
N TYR A 31 -7.79 -14.21 -1.50
CA TYR A 31 -7.29 -15.56 -1.71
C TYR A 31 -7.66 -16.50 -0.55
N PHE A 32 -7.49 -16.06 0.70
CA PHE A 32 -7.86 -16.87 1.86
C PHE A 32 -9.35 -17.21 1.90
N GLN A 33 -10.21 -16.25 1.56
CA GLN A 33 -11.65 -16.45 1.47
C GLN A 33 -12.00 -17.44 0.34
N ALA A 34 -11.47 -17.23 -0.87
CA ALA A 34 -11.75 -18.07 -2.02
C ALA A 34 -11.24 -19.51 -1.85
N ALA A 35 -10.04 -19.69 -1.29
CA ALA A 35 -9.43 -20.99 -1.05
C ALA A 35 -9.85 -21.63 0.30
N ARG A 36 -10.71 -20.96 1.09
CA ARG A 36 -11.18 -21.40 2.42
C ARG A 36 -10.03 -21.79 3.36
N ILE A 37 -9.01 -20.93 3.42
CA ILE A 37 -7.81 -21.15 4.23
C ILE A 37 -8.13 -20.96 5.71
N PRO A 38 -7.85 -21.95 6.58
CA PRO A 38 -8.01 -21.80 8.03
C PRO A 38 -7.06 -20.73 8.60
N GLU A 39 -7.51 -20.02 9.64
CA GLU A 39 -6.76 -18.94 10.30
C GLU A 39 -5.32 -19.35 10.67
N ALA A 40 -5.15 -20.53 11.25
CA ALA A 40 -3.85 -21.08 11.67
C ALA A 40 -2.83 -21.25 10.53
N LYS A 41 -3.27 -21.22 9.26
CA LYS A 41 -2.39 -21.35 8.08
C LYS A 41 -2.09 -20.02 7.40
N LYS A 42 -2.85 -18.95 7.67
CA LYS A 42 -2.74 -17.67 6.95
C LYS A 42 -1.36 -17.04 7.08
N VAL A 43 -0.80 -16.99 8.29
CA VAL A 43 0.54 -16.44 8.53
C VAL A 43 1.61 -17.24 7.76
N SER A 44 1.59 -18.56 7.88
CA SER A 44 2.53 -19.46 7.19
C SER A 44 2.45 -19.32 5.67
N ILE A 45 1.24 -19.23 5.10
CA ILE A 45 1.03 -19.03 3.67
C ILE A 45 1.52 -17.65 3.25
N THR A 46 1.20 -16.58 3.98
CA THR A 46 1.63 -15.21 3.65
C THR A 46 3.15 -15.11 3.55
N ASN A 47 3.88 -15.74 4.47
CA ASN A 47 5.34 -15.78 4.43
C ASN A 47 5.89 -16.32 3.09
N MET A 48 5.18 -17.25 2.44
CA MET A 48 5.59 -17.76 1.12
C MET A 48 5.51 -16.69 0.02
N TYR A 49 4.65 -15.69 0.18
CA TYR A 49 4.46 -14.58 -0.74
C TYR A 49 5.29 -13.34 -0.37
N LEU A 50 6.03 -13.36 0.75
CA LEU A 50 7.02 -12.32 1.05
C LEU A 50 8.29 -12.56 0.24
N THR A 51 8.81 -11.50 -0.37
CA THR A 51 10.06 -11.48 -1.13
C THR A 51 10.89 -10.26 -0.75
N GLY A 52 12.13 -10.16 -1.26
CA GLY A 52 12.99 -8.99 -1.03
C GLY A 52 13.15 -8.61 0.45
N ASP A 53 13.00 -7.33 0.74
CA ASP A 53 13.16 -6.74 2.07
C ASP A 53 12.08 -7.21 3.04
N ALA A 54 10.86 -7.48 2.56
CA ALA A 54 9.80 -8.06 3.39
C ALA A 54 10.16 -9.45 3.92
N LYS A 55 10.81 -10.29 3.09
CA LYS A 55 11.26 -11.61 3.53
C LYS A 55 12.43 -11.53 4.51
N LEU A 56 13.33 -10.57 4.31
CA LEU A 56 14.43 -10.32 5.23
C LEU A 56 13.89 -9.88 6.60
N TRP A 57 12.98 -8.90 6.62
CA TRP A 57 12.31 -8.45 7.84
C TRP A 57 11.64 -9.60 8.58
N TRP A 58 10.88 -10.47 7.89
CA TRP A 58 10.20 -11.60 8.52
C TRP A 58 11.18 -12.54 9.25
N ARG A 59 12.36 -12.81 8.64
CA ARG A 59 13.40 -13.65 9.25
C ARG A 59 14.00 -13.01 10.49
N THR A 60 14.25 -11.71 10.46
CA THR A 60 14.73 -10.94 11.62
C THR A 60 13.68 -10.94 12.72
N ARG A 61 12.41 -10.66 12.38
CA ARG A 61 11.29 -10.61 13.33
C ARG A 61 11.06 -11.92 14.07
N LEU A 62 11.24 -13.08 13.40
CA LEU A 62 11.19 -14.40 14.03
C LEU A 62 12.37 -14.68 14.97
N SER A 63 13.54 -14.15 14.65
CA SER A 63 14.75 -14.29 15.48
C SER A 63 14.66 -13.39 16.72
N ASP A 64 14.08 -12.21 16.56
CA ASP A 64 13.83 -11.25 17.64
C ASP A 64 12.76 -11.77 18.61
N ASP A 65 11.69 -12.43 18.15
CA ASP A 65 10.69 -13.09 19.03
C ASP A 65 11.30 -14.14 19.98
N ALA A 66 12.40 -14.77 19.56
CA ALA A 66 13.08 -15.76 20.39
C ALA A 66 13.97 -15.13 21.47
N SER A 67 14.34 -13.85 21.33
CA SER A 67 15.34 -13.17 22.17
C SER A 67 14.79 -11.97 22.95
N ALA A 68 13.77 -11.31 22.43
CA ALA A 68 13.05 -10.21 23.05
C ALA A 68 11.61 -10.67 23.30
N ASN A 69 11.06 -10.32 24.46
CA ASN A 69 9.73 -10.68 24.95
C ASN A 69 8.56 -10.07 24.11
N ARG A 70 8.67 -10.06 22.78
CA ARG A 70 7.68 -9.56 21.83
C ARG A 70 6.57 -10.60 21.65
N ASP A 71 5.38 -10.10 21.36
CA ASP A 71 4.24 -10.94 21.03
C ASP A 71 4.49 -11.64 19.69
N LYS A 72 4.22 -12.96 19.70
CA LYS A 72 4.33 -13.79 18.51
C LYS A 72 3.30 -13.37 17.47
N ILE A 73 3.71 -13.37 16.21
CA ILE A 73 2.82 -13.13 15.07
C ILE A 73 2.06 -14.43 14.74
N GLU A 74 1.02 -14.74 15.51
CA GLU A 74 0.24 -15.99 15.37
C GLU A 74 -1.05 -15.83 14.55
N THR A 75 -1.54 -14.60 14.39
CA THR A 75 -2.80 -14.32 13.67
C THR A 75 -2.56 -13.44 12.45
N TRP A 76 -3.48 -13.54 11.49
CA TRP A 76 -3.43 -12.69 10.29
C TRP A 76 -3.53 -11.20 10.64
N ASP A 77 -4.33 -10.84 11.63
CA ASP A 77 -4.51 -9.44 12.03
C ASP A 77 -3.24 -8.83 12.65
N VAL A 78 -2.51 -9.61 13.47
CA VAL A 78 -1.21 -9.17 14.01
C VAL A 78 -0.19 -9.01 12.88
N LEU A 79 -0.16 -9.95 11.92
CA LEU A 79 0.72 -9.84 10.75
C LEU A 79 0.41 -8.60 9.91
N LYS A 80 -0.87 -8.32 9.64
CA LYS A 80 -1.31 -7.11 8.92
C LYS A 80 -0.81 -5.84 9.60
N LYS A 81 -0.93 -5.76 10.93
CA LYS A 81 -0.49 -4.60 11.70
C LYS A 81 1.02 -4.42 11.62
N GLU A 82 1.79 -5.47 11.91
CA GLU A 82 3.26 -5.43 11.89
C GLU A 82 3.82 -5.11 10.50
N LEU A 83 3.23 -5.69 9.44
CA LEU A 83 3.60 -5.35 8.06
C LEU A 83 3.39 -3.86 7.80
N LYS A 84 2.23 -3.31 8.17
CA LYS A 84 1.94 -1.89 8.02
C LYS A 84 2.93 -1.04 8.82
N ASP A 85 3.14 -1.34 10.10
CA ASP A 85 4.05 -0.56 10.94
C ASP A 85 5.50 -0.57 10.40
N GLN A 86 5.93 -1.67 9.78
CA GLN A 86 7.27 -1.79 9.20
C GLN A 86 7.43 -1.08 7.85
N PHE A 87 6.46 -1.23 6.94
CA PHE A 87 6.57 -0.80 5.54
C PHE A 87 5.70 0.41 5.17
N LEU A 88 4.89 0.90 6.11
CA LEU A 88 4.27 2.22 6.09
C LEU A 88 4.86 3.10 7.19
N PRO A 89 6.11 3.57 7.05
CA PRO A 89 6.60 4.58 7.96
C PRO A 89 5.73 5.84 7.86
N CYS A 90 5.55 6.52 9.00
CA CYS A 90 4.80 7.76 9.14
C CYS A 90 5.25 8.88 8.16
N ASN A 91 6.43 8.72 7.55
CA ASN A 91 6.97 9.60 6.51
C ASN A 91 6.33 9.41 5.13
N THR A 92 5.53 8.37 4.85
CA THR A 92 4.88 8.18 3.54
C THR A 92 3.91 9.32 3.23
N SER A 93 3.11 9.74 4.21
CA SER A 93 2.25 10.93 4.10
C SER A 93 3.10 12.19 3.89
N TRP A 94 4.23 12.33 4.57
CA TRP A 94 5.13 13.48 4.38
C TRP A 94 5.77 13.50 2.98
N LEU A 95 6.28 12.37 2.50
CA LEU A 95 6.86 12.22 1.16
C LEU A 95 5.81 12.40 0.05
N ALA A 96 4.59 11.91 0.28
CA ALA A 96 3.48 12.12 -0.63
C ALA A 96 3.05 13.59 -0.66
N ARG A 97 3.01 14.27 0.49
CA ARG A 97 2.79 15.73 0.56
C ARG A 97 3.91 16.50 -0.15
N GLU A 98 5.16 16.11 0.02
CA GLU A 98 6.29 16.72 -0.69
C GLU A 98 6.19 16.51 -2.20
N SER A 99 5.83 15.30 -2.63
CA SER A 99 5.61 14.95 -4.03
C SER A 99 4.42 15.69 -4.63
N LEU A 100 3.31 15.85 -3.89
CA LEU A 100 2.15 16.65 -4.30
C LEU A 100 2.54 18.12 -4.53
N ARG A 101 3.36 18.70 -3.64
CA ARG A 101 3.86 20.09 -3.81
C ARG A 101 4.72 20.25 -5.06
N LYS A 102 5.45 19.20 -5.45
CA LYS A 102 6.33 19.17 -6.63
C LYS A 102 5.61 18.76 -7.91
N LEU A 103 4.43 18.13 -7.81
CA LEU A 103 3.69 17.59 -8.94
C LEU A 103 3.25 18.70 -9.90
N LYS A 104 3.65 18.58 -11.17
CA LYS A 104 3.28 19.49 -12.25
C LYS A 104 2.78 18.72 -13.46
N HIS A 105 1.75 19.26 -14.11
CA HIS A 105 1.22 18.74 -15.36
C HIS A 105 2.25 18.98 -16.48
N ALA A 106 3.04 17.95 -16.79
CA ALA A 106 4.06 17.98 -17.84
C ALA A 106 3.63 17.22 -19.11
N GLY A 107 2.82 16.17 -18.96
CA GLY A 107 2.35 15.30 -20.05
C GLY A 107 0.87 15.50 -20.38
N THR A 108 0.09 14.42 -20.39
CA THR A 108 -1.36 14.51 -20.57
C THR A 108 -2.07 14.77 -19.24
N VAL A 109 -3.26 15.39 -19.31
CA VAL A 109 -4.13 15.56 -18.14
C VAL A 109 -4.43 14.22 -17.47
N ARG A 110 -4.64 13.16 -18.26
CA ARG A 110 -4.92 11.81 -17.74
C ARG A 110 -3.78 11.28 -16.90
N ASP A 111 -2.54 11.45 -17.34
CA ASP A 111 -1.36 10.95 -16.61
C ASP A 111 -1.15 11.77 -15.33
N TYR A 112 -1.37 13.09 -15.40
CA TYR A 112 -1.36 13.97 -14.22
C TYR A 112 -2.42 13.56 -13.18
N VAL A 113 -3.66 13.33 -13.60
CA VAL A 113 -4.74 12.84 -12.71
C VAL A 113 -4.35 11.51 -12.07
N LYS A 114 -3.78 10.58 -12.85
CA LYS A 114 -3.35 9.27 -12.35
C LYS A 114 -2.28 9.40 -11.26
N GLU A 115 -1.27 10.25 -11.46
CA GLU A 115 -0.23 10.49 -10.46
C GLU A 115 -0.78 11.18 -9.22
N PHE A 116 -1.59 12.24 -9.38
CA PHE A 116 -2.24 12.94 -8.29
C PHE A 116 -3.10 11.98 -7.44
N SER A 117 -3.97 11.19 -8.08
CA SER A 117 -4.81 10.20 -7.39
C SER A 117 -3.98 9.16 -6.66
N SER A 118 -2.83 8.74 -7.20
CA SER A 118 -1.95 7.79 -6.51
C SER A 118 -1.36 8.39 -5.24
N LEU A 119 -0.90 9.65 -5.28
CA LEU A 119 -0.35 10.34 -4.10
C LEU A 119 -1.43 10.60 -3.02
N MET A 120 -2.67 10.82 -3.43
CA MET A 120 -3.79 11.02 -2.50
C MET A 120 -4.14 9.77 -1.68
N LEU A 121 -3.76 8.57 -2.12
CA LEU A 121 -3.94 7.35 -1.33
C LEU A 121 -3.07 7.36 -0.06
N ASP A 122 -1.89 7.98 -0.15
CA ASP A 122 -0.93 8.10 0.96
C ASP A 122 -1.23 9.32 1.87
N VAL A 123 -2.05 10.28 1.41
CA VAL A 123 -2.45 11.49 2.18
C VAL A 123 -3.94 11.51 2.48
N ARG A 124 -4.36 10.66 3.42
CA ARG A 124 -5.78 10.41 3.74
C ARG A 124 -6.49 11.54 4.48
N ASP A 125 -5.75 12.39 5.18
CA ASP A 125 -6.26 13.43 6.09
C ASP A 125 -6.31 14.84 5.48
N MET A 126 -6.04 14.99 4.17
CA MET A 126 -6.12 16.29 3.50
C MET A 126 -7.59 16.75 3.33
N PRO A 127 -7.96 17.99 3.70
CA PRO A 127 -9.26 18.58 3.41
C PRO A 127 -9.57 18.64 1.90
N GLU A 128 -10.85 18.58 1.50
CA GLU A 128 -11.24 18.63 0.08
C GLU A 128 -10.82 19.93 -0.62
N GLU A 129 -10.93 21.07 0.09
CA GLU A 129 -10.48 22.36 -0.43
C GLU A 129 -8.97 22.36 -0.73
N ASP A 130 -8.18 21.77 0.16
CA ASP A 130 -6.73 21.63 -0.02
C ASP A 130 -6.41 20.67 -1.18
N LYS A 131 -7.18 19.58 -1.35
CA LYS A 131 -7.02 18.68 -2.50
C LYS A 131 -7.24 19.43 -3.81
N LEU A 132 -8.34 20.18 -3.90
CA LEU A 132 -8.67 20.96 -5.09
C LEU A 132 -7.60 22.03 -5.35
N PHE A 133 -7.16 22.73 -4.32
CA PHE A 133 -6.11 23.74 -4.43
C PHE A 133 -4.79 23.15 -4.96
N ASN A 134 -4.33 22.03 -4.40
CA ASN A 134 -3.11 21.35 -4.84
C ASN A 134 -3.24 20.84 -6.28
N PHE A 135 -4.39 20.27 -6.64
CA PHE A 135 -4.67 19.79 -8.00
C PHE A 135 -4.62 20.94 -9.02
N LEU A 136 -5.35 22.02 -8.76
CA LEU A 136 -5.37 23.18 -9.66
C LEU A 136 -3.98 23.81 -9.78
N SER A 137 -3.25 23.96 -8.66
CA SER A 137 -1.91 24.56 -8.62
C SER A 137 -0.85 23.76 -9.39
N GLY A 138 -1.09 22.47 -9.63
CA GLY A 138 -0.21 21.61 -10.41
C GLY A 138 -0.51 21.60 -11.92
N LEU A 139 -1.71 22.02 -12.34
CA LEU A 139 -2.11 22.04 -13.75
C LEU A 139 -1.39 23.11 -14.58
N GLN A 140 -1.31 22.89 -15.89
CA GLN A 140 -0.88 23.91 -16.85
C GLN A 140 -1.92 25.03 -16.95
N THR A 141 -1.46 26.23 -17.28
CA THR A 141 -2.29 27.44 -17.32
C THR A 141 -3.53 27.29 -18.20
N TRP A 142 -3.40 26.69 -19.39
CA TRP A 142 -4.56 26.48 -20.28
C TRP A 142 -5.63 25.58 -19.64
N ALA A 143 -5.22 24.51 -18.97
CA ALA A 143 -6.15 23.57 -18.31
C ALA A 143 -6.79 24.20 -17.07
N GLN A 144 -6.06 25.08 -16.36
CA GLN A 144 -6.62 25.86 -15.26
C GLN A 144 -7.69 26.84 -15.74
N THR A 145 -7.49 27.48 -16.89
CA THR A 145 -8.46 28.42 -17.48
C THR A 145 -9.74 27.71 -17.88
N GLU A 146 -9.64 26.55 -18.53
CA GLU A 146 -10.80 25.74 -18.94
C GLU A 146 -11.67 25.33 -17.73
N LEU A 147 -11.06 24.99 -16.59
CA LEU A 147 -11.74 24.53 -15.39
C LEU A 147 -12.30 25.64 -14.50
N ARG A 148 -11.93 26.90 -14.75
CA ARG A 148 -12.38 28.08 -13.98
C ARG A 148 -13.44 28.90 -14.71
N CYS A 149 -13.72 28.59 -15.98
CA CYS A 149 -14.81 29.15 -16.76
C CYS A 149 -16.10 28.37 -16.53
#